data_AF-A0A6S9IZW9-F1
#
_entry.id   AF-A0A6S9IZW9-F1
#
_cell.length_a   1.000
_cell.length_b   1.000
_cell.length_c   1.000
_cell.angle_alpha   90.00
_cell.angle_beta   90.00
_cell.angle_gamma   90.00
#
_symmetry.space_group_name_H-M   'P 1'
#
loop_
_entity.id
_entity.type
_entity.pdbx_description
1 polymer ?
#
loop_
_entity_poly.entity_id
_entity_poly.type
_entity_poly.pdbx_seq_one_letter_code
_entity_poly.pdbx_strand_id
1 'polypeptide(L)'
;MVASLVAMGFSENGCRRACLATQNANVEVAMNWVLEHMGDPDFNDPPPPGFGAPPPAAAATAASSSGGNADAASPEEDGVGTYTLHGFVSHVGRNTASGHYVCHLRSADGSWAIFDDQKVAQSRAPPLRLGYLYFYRRDDAPAVEDP
;
A
#
# COMPACT_ATOMS: atom_id res chain seq x y z
N MET A 1 12.03 -23.70 9.36
CA MET A 1 12.65 -22.35 9.44
C MET A 1 11.70 -21.30 8.89
N VAL A 2 11.41 -21.27 7.57
CA VAL A 2 10.42 -20.34 6.99
C VAL A 2 9.05 -20.41 7.70
N ALA A 3 8.48 -21.61 7.87
CA ALA A 3 7.19 -21.77 8.56
C ALA A 3 7.18 -21.25 10.02
N SER A 4 8.31 -21.35 10.71
CA SER A 4 8.47 -20.85 12.09
C SER A 4 8.46 -19.33 12.13
N LEU A 5 9.17 -18.69 11.20
CA LEU A 5 9.21 -17.23 11.07
C LEU A 5 7.87 -16.66 10.58
N VAL A 6 7.18 -17.37 9.69
CA VAL A 6 5.82 -17.03 9.25
C VAL A 6 4.83 -17.15 10.42
N ALA A 7 4.95 -18.18 11.26
CA ALA A 7 4.13 -18.32 12.47
C ALA A 7 4.37 -17.22 13.50
N MET A 8 5.53 -16.55 13.46
CA MET A 8 5.83 -15.36 14.26
C MET A 8 5.24 -14.06 13.68
N GLY A 9 4.63 -14.11 12.49
CA GLY A 9 3.97 -12.98 11.85
C GLY A 9 4.77 -12.27 10.76
N PHE A 10 5.93 -12.81 10.36
CA PHE A 10 6.72 -12.25 9.26
C PHE A 10 6.20 -12.73 7.89
N SER A 11 6.41 -11.91 6.85
CA SER A 11 5.96 -12.24 5.49
C SER A 11 6.68 -13.47 4.95
N GLU A 12 5.97 -14.29 4.18
CA GLU A 12 6.54 -15.53 3.64
C GLU A 12 7.76 -15.28 2.72
N ASN A 13 7.69 -14.24 1.89
CA ASN A 13 8.79 -13.86 0.99
C ASN A 13 10.02 -13.35 1.76
N GLY A 14 9.81 -12.53 2.79
CA GLY A 14 10.88 -12.03 3.65
C GLY A 14 11.53 -13.17 4.45
N CYS A 15 10.74 -14.11 4.95
CA CYS A 15 11.24 -15.32 5.61
C CYS A 15 12.09 -16.18 4.67
N ARG A 16 11.68 -16.33 3.40
CA ARG A 16 12.46 -17.05 2.39
C ARG A 16 13.78 -16.35 2.10
N ARG A 17 13.78 -15.02 1.93
CA ARG A 17 14.99 -14.21 1.73
C ARG A 17 15.96 -14.31 2.91
N ALA A 18 15.45 -14.25 4.14
CA ALA A 18 16.26 -14.40 5.34
C ALA A 18 16.91 -15.77 5.46
N CYS A 19 16.17 -16.83 5.16
CA CYS A 19 16.70 -18.20 5.14
C CYS A 19 17.80 -18.35 4.07
N LEU A 20 17.66 -17.70 2.92
CA LEU A 20 18.67 -17.70 1.86
C LEU A 20 19.93 -16.91 2.26
N ALA A 21 19.78 -15.69 2.76
CA ALA A 21 20.89 -14.82 3.14
C ALA A 21 21.72 -15.41 4.29
N THR A 22 21.08 -16.15 5.18
CA THR A 22 21.73 -16.82 6.33
C THR A 22 22.15 -18.26 6.03
N GLN A 23 22.03 -18.70 4.77
CA GLN A 23 22.37 -20.06 4.32
C GLN A 23 21.68 -21.17 5.13
N ASN A 24 20.45 -20.93 5.59
CA ASN A 24 19.68 -21.82 6.46
C ASN A 24 20.43 -22.24 7.74
N ALA A 25 21.28 -21.38 8.31
CA ALA A 25 22.10 -21.71 9.48
C ALA A 25 21.26 -22.14 10.69
N ASN A 26 20.37 -21.27 11.19
CA ASN A 26 19.37 -21.56 12.22
C ASN A 26 18.27 -20.48 12.23
N VAL A 27 17.22 -20.68 13.03
CA VAL A 27 16.05 -19.78 13.08
C VAL A 27 16.43 -18.42 13.66
N GLU A 28 17.32 -18.38 14.64
CA GLU A 28 17.74 -17.19 15.37
C GLU A 28 18.55 -16.22 14.49
N VAL A 29 19.46 -16.76 13.67
CA VAL A 29 20.26 -15.98 12.71
C VAL A 29 19.37 -15.47 11.58
N ALA A 30 18.44 -16.30 11.09
CA ALA A 30 17.44 -15.87 10.10
C ALA A 30 16.51 -14.79 10.66
N MET A 31 16.10 -14.89 11.93
CA MET A 31 15.30 -13.87 12.61
C MET A 31 16.06 -12.54 12.73
N ASN A 32 17.33 -12.58 13.13
CA ASN A 32 18.15 -11.35 13.20
C ASN A 32 18.23 -10.67 11.83
N TRP A 33 18.43 -11.45 10.76
CA TRP A 33 18.43 -10.93 9.41
C TRP A 33 17.07 -10.30 9.02
N VAL A 34 15.95 -10.94 9.37
CA VAL A 34 14.60 -10.37 9.16
C VAL A 34 14.46 -9.02 9.85
N LEU A 35 14.89 -8.89 11.11
CA LEU A 35 14.80 -7.63 11.86
C LEU A 35 15.62 -6.50 11.23
N GLU A 36 16.77 -6.83 10.64
CA GLU A 36 17.65 -5.86 9.99
C GLU A 36 17.13 -5.41 8.61
N HIS A 37 16.41 -6.27 7.88
CA HIS A 37 16.07 -6.05 6.47
C HIS A 37 14.56 -5.93 6.21
N MET A 38 13.70 -6.06 7.22
CA MET A 38 12.23 -5.95 7.05
C MET A 38 11.74 -4.56 6.59
N GLY A 39 12.59 -3.53 6.73
CA GLY A 39 12.32 -2.18 6.25
C GLY A 39 12.67 -1.95 4.78
N ASP A 40 13.32 -2.91 4.13
CA ASP A 40 13.76 -2.78 2.75
C ASP A 40 12.57 -2.89 1.79
N PRO A 41 12.52 -2.05 0.73
CA PRO A 41 11.39 -2.01 -0.20
C PRO A 41 11.17 -3.32 -0.95
N ASP A 42 12.20 -4.15 -1.11
CA ASP A 42 12.15 -5.44 -1.79
C ASP A 42 11.97 -6.62 -0.83
N PHE A 43 11.86 -6.39 0.48
CA PHE A 43 11.76 -7.46 1.48
C PHE A 43 10.57 -8.40 1.22
N ASN A 44 9.45 -7.85 0.76
CA ASN A 44 8.23 -8.60 0.48
C ASN A 44 8.12 -9.10 -0.97
N ASP A 45 9.06 -8.74 -1.84
CA ASP A 45 9.04 -9.14 -3.25
C ASP A 45 9.41 -10.62 -3.40
N PRO A 46 8.85 -11.33 -4.39
CA PRO A 46 9.23 -12.71 -4.66
C PRO A 46 10.74 -12.80 -4.89
N PRO A 47 11.45 -13.74 -4.25
CA PRO A 47 12.89 -13.90 -4.48
C PRO A 47 13.16 -14.28 -5.95
N PRO A 48 14.31 -13.85 -6.51
CA PRO A 48 14.62 -14.05 -7.93
C PRO A 48 14.51 -15.53 -8.35
N PRO A 49 13.99 -15.79 -9.57
CA PRO A 49 13.74 -17.16 -10.04
C PRO A 49 15.07 -17.89 -10.25
N GLY A 50 15.34 -18.90 -9.43
CA GLY A 50 16.58 -19.68 -9.50
C GLY A 50 16.70 -20.84 -8.52
N PHE A 51 15.86 -20.94 -7.49
CA PHE A 51 15.90 -22.06 -6.54
C PHE A 51 14.49 -22.53 -6.19
N GLY A 52 13.96 -23.48 -6.98
CA GLY A 52 12.78 -24.27 -6.59
C GLY A 52 11.72 -24.57 -7.65
N ALA A 53 11.84 -24.10 -8.89
CA ALA A 53 10.91 -24.46 -9.97
C ALA A 53 11.66 -24.83 -11.26
N PRO A 54 11.18 -25.80 -12.06
CA PRO A 54 11.81 -26.18 -13.33
C PRO A 54 11.72 -25.04 -14.37
N PRO A 55 12.70 -24.91 -15.30
CA PRO A 55 12.79 -23.79 -16.25
C PRO A 55 12.22 -24.17 -17.65
N PRO A 56 12.31 -23.31 -18.69
CA PRO A 56 11.54 -22.09 -18.87
C PRO A 56 10.85 -22.05 -20.26
N ALA A 57 9.70 -21.38 -20.39
CA ALA A 57 9.17 -21.02 -21.70
C ALA A 57 9.48 -19.55 -22.00
N ALA A 58 10.55 -19.37 -22.78
CA ALA A 58 10.84 -18.31 -23.76
C ALA A 58 10.76 -16.82 -23.35
N ALA A 59 11.86 -16.15 -23.70
CA ALA A 59 12.14 -14.72 -23.55
C ALA A 59 11.40 -13.83 -24.58
N ALA A 60 11.17 -12.58 -24.20
CA ALA A 60 11.30 -11.35 -25.02
C ALA A 60 11.05 -10.14 -24.09
N THR A 61 12.07 -9.38 -23.70
CA THR A 61 12.45 -8.07 -24.26
C THR A 61 11.37 -6.99 -24.24
N ALA A 62 11.77 -5.84 -23.69
CA ALA A 62 11.04 -4.60 -23.52
C ALA A 62 10.30 -4.10 -24.76
N ALA A 63 9.08 -3.58 -24.55
CA ALA A 63 8.62 -2.27 -25.00
C ALA A 63 7.18 -2.03 -24.51
N SER A 64 6.90 -0.76 -24.24
CA SER A 64 5.57 -0.17 -24.11
C SER A 64 4.59 -0.65 -25.19
N SER A 65 3.37 -1.04 -24.80
CA SER A 65 2.11 -0.60 -25.42
C SER A 65 0.93 -1.36 -24.81
N SER A 66 -0.05 -0.59 -24.35
CA SER A 66 -1.50 -0.83 -24.47
C SER A 66 -1.95 -2.17 -25.08
N GLY A 67 -2.65 -2.96 -24.28
CA GLY A 67 -3.62 -3.97 -24.69
C GLY A 67 -4.50 -4.22 -23.46
N GLY A 68 -5.70 -3.66 -23.35
CA GLY A 68 -6.79 -3.90 -24.28
C GLY A 68 -7.53 -5.18 -23.87
N ASN A 69 -7.94 -5.29 -22.61
CA ASN A 69 -9.05 -6.17 -22.28
C ASN A 69 -10.30 -5.42 -22.74
N ALA A 70 -10.93 -5.88 -23.82
CA ALA A 70 -12.26 -5.44 -24.21
C ALA A 70 -13.30 -6.03 -23.24
N ASP A 71 -13.16 -5.71 -21.95
CA ASP A 71 -14.31 -5.53 -21.09
C ASP A 71 -14.87 -4.16 -21.46
N ALA A 72 -16.16 -4.10 -21.75
CA ALA A 72 -16.86 -2.89 -22.14
C ALA A 72 -16.34 -1.72 -21.31
N ALA A 73 -15.68 -0.76 -21.97
CA ALA A 73 -15.22 0.47 -21.33
C ALA A 73 -16.43 1.03 -20.59
N SER A 74 -16.41 0.93 -19.26
CA SER A 74 -17.30 1.73 -18.45
C SER A 74 -17.08 3.15 -18.96
N PRO A 75 -18.15 3.92 -19.28
CA PRO A 75 -17.96 5.27 -19.78
C PRO A 75 -17.06 5.98 -18.77
N GLU A 76 -15.83 6.24 -19.18
CA GLU A 76 -14.91 7.02 -18.38
C GLU A 76 -15.55 8.38 -18.24
N GLU A 77 -15.95 8.73 -17.01
CA GLU A 77 -16.54 10.02 -16.73
C GLU A 77 -15.43 11.07 -16.86
N ASP A 78 -15.18 11.52 -18.09
CA ASP A 78 -14.24 12.59 -18.38
C ASP A 78 -14.85 13.97 -18.01
N GLY A 79 -14.00 15.00 -17.89
CA GLY A 79 -14.44 16.31 -17.44
C GLY A 79 -13.28 17.28 -17.19
N VAL A 80 -13.60 18.45 -16.64
CA VAL A 80 -12.57 19.47 -16.39
C VAL A 80 -11.69 19.01 -15.23
N GLY A 81 -10.37 19.06 -15.41
CA GLY A 81 -9.36 18.62 -14.42
C GLY A 81 -9.21 19.53 -13.19
N THR A 82 -10.29 20.16 -12.74
CA THR A 82 -10.36 21.01 -11.55
C THR A 82 -10.96 20.25 -10.39
N TYR A 83 -10.27 20.25 -9.25
CA TYR A 83 -10.66 19.45 -8.11
C TYR A 83 -10.47 20.19 -6.79
N THR A 84 -11.38 19.90 -5.86
CA THR A 84 -11.31 20.32 -4.47
C THR A 84 -10.93 19.14 -3.58
N LEU A 85 -10.02 19.35 -2.63
CA LEU A 85 -9.66 18.33 -1.66
C LEU A 85 -10.88 17.96 -0.81
N HIS A 86 -11.25 16.69 -0.83
CA HIS A 86 -12.41 16.15 -0.11
C HIS A 86 -12.00 15.40 1.15
N GLY A 87 -10.84 14.73 1.12
CA GLY A 87 -10.33 14.03 2.28
C GLY A 87 -8.93 13.49 2.08
N PHE A 88 -8.31 13.00 3.16
CA PHE A 88 -7.02 12.34 3.11
C PHE A 88 -6.87 11.32 4.23
N VAL A 89 -6.06 10.29 3.99
CA VAL A 89 -5.68 9.26 4.96
C VAL A 89 -4.23 9.50 5.35
N SER A 90 -3.94 9.54 6.65
CA SER A 90 -2.58 9.68 7.18
C SER A 90 -2.13 8.38 7.80
N HIS A 91 -0.89 7.96 7.50
CA HIS A 91 -0.19 6.94 8.29
C HIS A 91 0.55 7.65 9.42
N VAL A 92 0.25 7.28 10.65
CA VAL A 92 0.90 7.80 11.86
C VAL A 92 1.86 6.73 12.36
N GLY A 93 3.12 6.85 11.99
CA GLY A 93 4.18 5.92 12.37
C GLY A 93 5.55 6.39 11.89
N ARG A 94 6.61 5.74 12.36
CA ARG A 94 8.01 6.05 11.97
C ARG A 94 8.61 5.03 11.01
N ASN A 95 7.90 3.94 10.73
CA ASN A 95 8.36 2.87 9.87
C ASN A 95 7.20 2.37 8.98
N THR A 96 7.54 1.63 7.94
CA THR A 96 6.57 1.08 6.98
C THR A 96 5.89 -0.19 7.48
N ALA A 97 6.49 -0.88 8.45
CA ALA A 97 5.98 -2.15 8.98
C ALA A 97 4.82 -2.00 9.97
N SER A 98 4.66 -0.81 10.58
CA SER A 98 3.66 -0.55 11.62
C SER A 98 3.30 0.93 11.68
N GLY A 99 2.08 1.20 12.13
CA GLY A 99 1.59 2.54 12.39
C GLY A 99 0.08 2.53 12.53
N HIS A 100 -0.50 3.72 12.61
CA HIS A 100 -1.92 3.90 12.81
C HIS A 100 -2.51 4.73 11.68
N TYR A 101 -3.60 4.28 11.07
CA TYR A 101 -4.26 5.02 10.01
C TYR A 101 -5.42 5.83 10.57
N VAL A 102 -5.43 7.12 10.25
CA VAL A 102 -6.56 8.02 10.53
C VAL A 102 -6.95 8.72 9.24
N CYS A 103 -8.23 9.04 9.08
CA CYS A 103 -8.69 9.82 7.94
C CYS A 103 -9.31 11.15 8.37
N HIS A 104 -9.18 12.12 7.48
CA HIS A 104 -9.77 13.44 7.61
C HIS A 104 -10.67 13.66 6.42
N LEU A 105 -11.94 13.98 6.68
CA LEU A 105 -12.92 14.29 5.64
C LEU A 105 -13.41 15.72 5.81
N ARG A 106 -13.60 16.39 4.67
CA ARG A 106 -14.17 17.73 4.58
C ARG A 106 -15.65 17.63 4.26
N SER A 107 -16.48 18.14 5.16
CA SER A 107 -17.93 18.26 4.98
C SER A 107 -18.27 19.37 3.97
N ALA A 108 -19.52 19.37 3.48
CA ALA A 108 -20.00 20.34 2.50
C ALA A 108 -19.93 21.80 3.01
N ASP A 109 -20.08 22.00 4.33
CA ASP A 109 -19.92 23.29 5.00
C ASP A 109 -18.46 23.75 5.13
N GLY A 110 -17.51 22.94 4.65
CA GLY A 110 -16.09 23.19 4.69
C GLY A 110 -15.41 22.83 6.02
N SER A 111 -16.17 22.36 7.01
CA SER A 111 -15.61 21.85 8.26
C SER A 111 -14.91 20.52 8.04
N TRP A 112 -13.95 20.20 8.92
CA TRP A 112 -13.18 18.97 8.86
C TRP A 112 -13.48 18.10 10.08
N ALA A 113 -13.60 16.80 9.84
CA ALA A 113 -13.69 15.78 10.88
C ALA A 113 -12.51 14.82 10.76
N ILE A 114 -11.97 14.39 11.89
CA ILE A 114 -11.03 13.27 11.99
C ILE A 114 -11.80 12.02 12.42
N PHE A 115 -11.57 10.93 11.71
CA PHE A 115 -12.05 9.60 12.04
C PHE A 115 -10.85 8.74 12.43
N ASP A 116 -10.84 8.34 13.70
CA ASP A 116 -9.83 7.54 14.37
C ASP A 116 -10.52 6.33 15.02
N ASP A 117 -10.73 5.29 14.21
CA ASP A 117 -11.54 4.12 14.55
C ASP A 117 -12.93 4.49 15.10
N GLN A 118 -13.17 4.20 16.38
CA GLN A 118 -14.43 4.50 17.07
C GLN A 118 -14.54 5.97 17.49
N LYS A 119 -13.46 6.75 17.37
CA LYS A 119 -13.42 8.15 17.76
C LYS A 119 -13.63 9.03 16.54
N VAL A 120 -14.61 9.91 16.62
CA VAL A 120 -14.85 10.95 15.62
C VAL A 120 -14.82 12.29 16.33
N ALA A 121 -14.06 13.23 15.78
CA ALA A 121 -13.93 14.56 16.35
C ALA A 121 -13.80 15.64 15.26
N GLN A 122 -14.14 16.87 15.61
CA GLN A 122 -13.86 18.01 14.74
C GLN A 122 -12.35 18.26 14.63
N SER A 123 -11.82 18.27 13.41
CA SER A 123 -10.42 18.59 13.13
C SER A 123 -10.29 20.06 12.75
N ARG A 124 -9.94 20.92 13.71
CA ARG A 124 -9.83 22.37 13.46
C ARG A 124 -8.61 22.76 12.62
N ALA A 125 -7.56 21.95 12.66
CA ALA A 125 -6.30 22.17 11.96
C ALA A 125 -5.80 20.84 11.38
N PRO A 126 -6.43 20.33 10.30
CA PRO A 126 -6.05 19.06 9.71
C PRO A 126 -4.61 19.11 9.18
N PRO A 127 -3.78 18.07 9.40
CA PRO A 127 -2.38 18.06 8.99
C PRO A 127 -2.23 17.74 7.49
N LEU A 128 -2.68 18.66 6.63
CA LEU A 128 -2.81 18.45 5.17
C LEU A 128 -1.52 18.04 4.45
N ARG A 129 -0.34 18.24 5.04
CA ARG A 129 0.96 17.87 4.43
C ARG A 129 1.47 16.49 4.87
N LEU A 130 0.79 15.86 5.83
CA LEU A 130 1.18 14.57 6.40
C LEU A 130 0.26 13.42 5.97
N GLY A 131 -0.62 13.67 4.99
CA GLY A 131 -1.42 12.63 4.36
C GLY A 131 -0.59 11.71 3.49
N TYR A 132 -0.95 10.43 3.49
CA TYR A 132 -0.41 9.37 2.66
C TYR A 132 -1.24 9.17 1.37
N LEU A 133 -2.57 9.11 1.48
CA LEU A 133 -3.50 9.10 0.33
C LEU A 133 -4.40 10.34 0.39
N TYR A 134 -4.67 10.94 -0.78
CA TYR A 134 -5.54 12.10 -0.91
C TYR A 134 -6.69 11.81 -1.86
N PHE A 135 -7.88 12.24 -1.46
CA PHE A 135 -9.11 12.11 -2.23
C PHE A 135 -9.56 13.50 -2.66
N TYR A 136 -9.53 13.72 -3.96
CA TYR A 136 -9.95 14.95 -4.61
C TYR A 136 -11.30 14.70 -5.29
N ARG A 137 -12.24 15.62 -5.09
CA ARG A 137 -13.53 15.61 -5.77
C ARG A 137 -13.47 16.60 -6.93
N ARG A 138 -13.90 16.17 -8.12
CA ARG A 138 -13.96 17.05 -9.29
C ARG A 138 -15.03 18.11 -9.07
N ASP A 139 -14.74 19.35 -9.42
CA ASP A 139 -15.62 20.49 -9.11
C ASP A 139 -16.91 20.51 -9.95
N ASP A 140 -16.89 19.86 -11.12
CA ASP A 140 -18.03 19.69 -12.01
C ASP A 140 -18.80 18.37 -11.76
N ALA A 141 -18.35 17.54 -10.82
CA ALA A 141 -19.04 16.31 -10.48
C ALA A 141 -20.38 16.62 -9.81
N PRO A 142 -21.46 15.89 -10.15
CA PRO A 142 -22.75 16.10 -9.51
C PRO A 142 -22.64 15.92 -7.98
N ALA A 143 -23.49 16.64 -7.26
CA ALA A 143 -23.66 16.41 -5.84
C ALA A 143 -24.17 14.96 -5.66
N VAL A 144 -23.32 14.08 -5.13
CA VAL A 144 -23.73 12.78 -4.60
C VAL A 144 -24.83 13.05 -3.56
N GLU A 145 -26.05 12.66 -3.89
CA GLU A 145 -27.16 12.65 -2.93
C GLU A 145 -26.87 11.54 -1.92
N ASP A 146 -26.77 11.89 -0.64
CA ASP A 146 -26.69 10.88 0.42
C ASP A 146 -28.02 10.07 0.44
N PRO A 147 -27.97 8.74 0.58
CA PRO A 147 -29.16 7.91 0.72
C PRO A 147 -29.96 8.19 2.00
#